data_AF-A0A9D1XY73-F1
#
_entry.id   AF-A0A9D1XY73-F1
#
_cell.length_a   1.000
_cell.length_b   1.000
_cell.length_c   1.000
_cell.angle_alpha   90.00
_cell.angle_beta   90.00
_cell.angle_gamma   90.00
#
_symmetry.space_group_name_H-M   'P 1'
#
loop_
_entity.id
_entity.type
_entity.pdbx_description
1 polymer ?
#
loop_
_entity_poly.entity_id
_entity_poly.type
_entity_poly.pdbx_seq_one_letter_code
_entity_poly.pdbx_strand_id
1 'polypeptide(L)'
;MDNQEKQVNPLRNMTAFLAKALFKKDSPIIPDGAFPENSEPGIVLARIRQLLDEGNINTAENLLFDSFDKKKPYFVAIGLELYAHITELTPEELEAADFSREEIQQGIGDMLKFYGIKIAIKRPPAPGQGVPNGQRPTPGQSAPNGQRPAPGQNPNVAPNVLADPPKKL
;
A
#
# COMPACT_ATOMS: atom_id res chain seq x y z
N MET A 1 6.49 -34.58 13.52
CA MET A 1 6.12 -34.20 12.15
C MET A 1 5.89 -32.72 12.19
N ASP A 2 6.98 -31.99 11.97
CA ASP A 2 7.07 -30.56 12.28
C ASP A 2 6.17 -29.75 11.38
N ASN A 3 5.22 -29.09 12.02
CA ASN A 3 4.35 -28.09 11.46
C ASN A 3 5.18 -26.82 11.22
N GLN A 4 6.09 -26.85 10.23
CA GLN A 4 6.65 -25.62 9.68
C GLN A 4 5.53 -24.95 8.88
N GLU A 5 4.68 -24.26 9.64
CA GLU A 5 3.75 -23.27 9.19
C GLU A 5 4.43 -22.46 8.09
N LYS A 6 3.95 -22.60 6.86
CA LYS A 6 4.42 -21.87 5.68
C LYS A 6 4.32 -20.39 6.04
N GLN A 7 5.38 -19.80 6.58
CA GLN A 7 5.44 -18.37 6.84
C GLN A 7 5.15 -17.74 5.50
N VAL A 8 3.97 -17.13 5.39
CA VAL A 8 3.56 -16.38 4.22
C VAL A 8 4.62 -15.30 4.07
N ASN A 9 5.51 -15.45 3.09
CA ASN A 9 6.60 -14.50 2.88
C ASN A 9 5.97 -13.11 2.75
N PRO A 10 6.17 -12.18 3.71
CA PRO A 10 5.51 -10.89 3.68
C PRO A 10 5.80 -10.12 2.39
N LEU A 11 6.94 -10.41 1.75
CA LEU A 11 7.34 -9.86 0.47
C LEU A 11 6.47 -10.36 -0.70
N ARG A 12 6.01 -11.61 -0.66
CA ARG A 12 5.10 -12.15 -1.68
C ARG A 12 3.80 -11.35 -1.72
N ASN A 13 3.25 -11.03 -0.55
CA ASN A 13 2.05 -10.21 -0.45
C ASN A 13 2.29 -8.78 -0.95
N MET A 14 3.49 -8.24 -0.73
CA MET A 14 3.88 -6.92 -1.23
C MET A 14 3.97 -6.91 -2.76
N THR A 15 4.71 -7.84 -3.37
CA THR A 15 4.85 -7.88 -4.83
C THR A 15 3.50 -8.14 -5.51
N ALA A 16 2.68 -9.04 -4.97
CA ALA A 16 1.33 -9.28 -5.46
C ALA A 16 0.44 -8.02 -5.34
N PHE A 17 0.55 -7.28 -4.23
CA PHE A 17 -0.15 -6.01 -4.06
C PHE A 17 0.30 -4.96 -5.08
N LEU A 18 1.60 -4.81 -5.31
CA LEU A 18 2.15 -3.87 -6.29
C LEU A 18 1.71 -4.21 -7.71
N ALA A 19 1.77 -5.49 -8.08
CA ALA A 19 1.29 -5.96 -9.37
C ALA A 19 -0.20 -5.65 -9.56
N LYS A 20 -1.03 -5.92 -8.54
CA LYS A 20 -2.47 -5.60 -8.59
C LYS A 20 -2.73 -4.09 -8.64
N ALA A 21 -2.01 -3.30 -7.86
CA ALA A 21 -2.16 -1.85 -7.81
C ALA A 21 -1.77 -1.16 -9.13
N LEU A 22 -0.69 -1.64 -9.77
CA LEU A 22 -0.15 -1.04 -10.99
C LEU A 22 -0.81 -1.57 -12.26
N PHE A 23 -1.17 -2.86 -12.30
CA PHE A 23 -1.65 -3.52 -13.53
C PHE A 23 -3.12 -3.98 -13.48
N LYS A 24 -3.81 -3.88 -12.32
CA LYS A 24 -5.21 -4.28 -12.14
C LYS A 24 -5.55 -5.71 -12.59
N LYS A 25 -4.57 -6.63 -12.61
CA LYS A 25 -4.75 -8.03 -13.02
C LYS A 25 -4.46 -8.98 -11.87
N ASP A 26 -5.18 -10.11 -11.83
CA ASP A 26 -5.06 -11.15 -10.80
C ASP A 26 -4.00 -12.22 -11.13
N SER A 27 -2.94 -11.87 -11.90
CA SER A 27 -1.89 -12.75 -12.48
C SER A 27 -2.22 -13.32 -13.87
N PRO A 28 -1.23 -13.54 -14.77
CA PRO A 28 0.20 -13.16 -14.68
C PRO A 28 0.46 -11.66 -14.82
N ILE A 29 1.56 -11.17 -14.22
CA ILE A 29 1.99 -9.75 -14.30
C ILE A 29 2.27 -9.40 -15.77
N ILE A 30 3.03 -10.26 -16.45
CA ILE A 30 3.29 -10.20 -17.89
C ILE A 30 2.67 -11.44 -18.55
N PRO A 31 1.58 -11.29 -19.32
CA PRO A 31 1.04 -12.39 -20.11
C PRO A 31 2.03 -12.92 -21.15
N ASP A 32 1.87 -14.19 -21.52
CA ASP A 32 2.63 -14.76 -22.64
C ASP A 32 2.40 -13.95 -23.93
N GLY A 33 3.50 -13.69 -24.65
CA GLY A 33 3.48 -12.87 -25.86
C GLY A 33 3.20 -11.38 -25.63
N ALA A 34 3.17 -10.88 -24.39
CA ALA A 34 2.99 -9.44 -24.11
C ALA A 34 4.11 -8.57 -24.71
N PHE A 35 5.31 -9.15 -24.89
CA PHE A 35 6.41 -8.53 -25.60
C PHE A 35 6.84 -9.42 -26.77
N PRO A 36 7.00 -8.87 -27.99
CA PRO A 36 7.63 -9.60 -29.09
C PRO A 36 9.06 -10.02 -28.70
N GLU A 37 9.45 -11.25 -29.04
CA GLU A 37 10.76 -11.80 -28.65
C GLU A 37 11.95 -10.99 -29.18
N ASN A 38 11.79 -10.35 -30.34
CA ASN A 38 12.80 -9.49 -30.96
C ASN A 38 12.71 -8.02 -30.51
N SER A 39 11.78 -7.68 -29.62
CA SER A 39 11.70 -6.35 -29.02
C SER A 39 12.63 -6.24 -27.82
N GLU A 40 13.10 -5.04 -27.52
CA GLU A 40 13.91 -4.75 -26.33
C GLU A 40 13.33 -5.35 -25.03
N PRO A 41 12.05 -5.11 -24.64
CA PRO A 41 11.50 -5.71 -23.42
C PRO A 41 11.39 -7.24 -23.50
N GLY A 42 11.18 -7.81 -24.69
CA GLY A 42 11.15 -9.27 -24.88
C GLY A 42 12.52 -9.90 -24.66
N ILE A 43 13.58 -9.30 -25.22
CA ILE A 43 14.96 -9.74 -25.06
C ILE A 43 15.38 -9.66 -23.58
N VAL A 44 15.11 -8.53 -22.93
CA VAL A 44 15.45 -8.34 -21.50
C VAL A 44 14.68 -9.30 -20.61
N LEU A 45 13.37 -9.47 -20.83
CA LEU A 45 12.56 -10.41 -20.04
C LEU A 45 13.04 -11.85 -20.20
N ALA A 46 13.31 -12.29 -21.44
CA ALA A 46 13.83 -13.63 -21.70
C ALA A 46 15.17 -13.86 -20.99
N ARG A 47 16.07 -12.87 -21.03
CA ARG A 47 17.37 -12.97 -20.36
C ARG A 47 17.25 -13.00 -18.84
N ILE A 48 16.36 -12.18 -18.26
CA ILE A 48 16.08 -12.22 -16.82
C ILE A 48 15.55 -13.59 -16.40
N ARG A 49 14.57 -14.15 -17.11
CA ARG A 49 14.03 -15.49 -16.81
C ARG A 49 15.12 -16.56 -16.84
N GLN A 50 15.96 -16.55 -17.86
CA GLN A 50 17.10 -17.45 -17.95
C GLN A 50 18.05 -17.31 -16.74
N LEU A 51 18.40 -16.09 -16.34
CA LEU A 51 19.29 -15.86 -15.21
C LEU A 51 18.67 -16.32 -13.88
N LEU A 52 17.35 -16.17 -13.72
CA LEU A 52 16.63 -16.68 -12.55
C LEU A 52 16.61 -18.21 -12.51
N ASP A 53 16.38 -18.87 -13.65
CA ASP A 53 16.45 -20.33 -13.76
C ASP A 53 17.87 -20.87 -13.45
N GLU A 54 18.90 -20.07 -13.71
CA GLU A 54 20.30 -20.37 -13.37
C GLU A 54 20.68 -20.03 -11.92
N GLY A 55 19.78 -19.42 -11.13
CA GLY A 55 20.06 -18.93 -9.77
C GLY A 55 20.90 -17.65 -9.72
N ASN A 56 21.16 -17.01 -10.86
CA ASN A 56 21.98 -15.81 -11.01
C ASN A 56 21.19 -14.52 -10.71
N ILE A 57 20.60 -14.41 -9.50
CA ILE A 57 19.70 -13.32 -9.10
C ILE A 57 20.36 -11.95 -9.20
N ASN A 58 21.57 -11.82 -8.66
CA ASN A 58 22.36 -10.58 -8.71
C ASN A 58 22.58 -10.08 -10.14
N THR A 59 22.89 -10.99 -11.07
CA THR A 59 23.06 -10.65 -12.49
C THR A 59 21.74 -10.25 -13.14
N ALA A 60 20.64 -10.90 -12.78
CA ALA A 60 19.30 -10.56 -13.27
C ALA A 60 18.89 -9.15 -12.82
N GLU A 61 19.15 -8.80 -11.56
CA GLU A 61 18.85 -7.47 -11.01
C GLU A 61 19.71 -6.39 -11.67
N ASN A 62 21.02 -6.63 -11.80
CA ASN A 62 21.90 -5.67 -12.49
C ASN A 62 21.43 -5.41 -13.92
N LEU A 63 21.09 -6.46 -14.68
CA LEU A 63 20.53 -6.32 -16.02
C LEU A 63 19.23 -5.50 -16.04
N LEU A 64 18.35 -5.74 -15.07
CA LEU A 64 17.10 -5.00 -14.93
C LEU A 64 17.36 -3.49 -14.73
N PHE A 65 18.24 -3.13 -13.79
CA PHE A 65 18.56 -1.74 -13.50
C PHE A 65 19.32 -1.05 -14.63
N ASP A 66 20.25 -1.76 -15.29
CA ASP A 66 20.95 -1.26 -16.48
C ASP A 66 19.98 -0.98 -17.64
N SER A 67 18.86 -1.70 -17.69
CA SER A 67 17.80 -1.51 -18.70
C SER A 67 16.83 -0.38 -18.35
N PHE A 68 16.87 0.18 -17.14
CA PHE A 68 15.88 1.18 -16.73
C PHE A 68 15.98 2.49 -17.51
N ASP A 69 14.83 2.87 -18.07
CA ASP A 69 14.62 4.16 -18.72
C ASP A 69 13.26 4.71 -18.27
N LYS A 70 13.26 5.95 -17.79
CA LYS A 70 12.06 6.66 -17.33
C LYS A 70 10.99 6.81 -18.41
N LYS A 71 11.37 6.73 -19.69
CA LYS A 71 10.46 6.77 -20.84
C LYS A 71 9.86 5.40 -21.17
N LYS A 72 10.33 4.33 -20.53
CA LYS A 72 9.98 2.92 -20.80
C LYS A 72 9.36 2.29 -19.55
N PRO A 73 8.08 2.58 -19.26
CA PRO A 73 7.41 2.11 -18.03
C PRO A 73 7.19 0.60 -17.98
N TYR A 74 7.32 -0.11 -19.10
CA TYR A 74 7.20 -1.57 -19.15
C TYR A 74 8.28 -2.30 -18.33
N PHE A 75 9.43 -1.67 -18.08
CA PHE A 75 10.44 -2.25 -17.19
C PHE A 75 9.99 -2.36 -15.73
N VAL A 76 8.97 -1.59 -15.31
CA VAL A 76 8.32 -1.79 -14.00
C VAL A 76 7.61 -3.14 -13.95
N ALA A 77 6.97 -3.57 -15.04
CA ALA A 77 6.33 -4.89 -15.11
C ALA A 77 7.38 -6.00 -15.06
N ILE A 78 8.48 -5.83 -15.80
CA ILE A 78 9.60 -6.79 -15.81
C ILE A 78 10.27 -6.89 -14.44
N GLY A 79 10.46 -5.76 -13.76
CA GLY A 79 10.99 -5.76 -12.41
C GLY A 79 10.07 -6.43 -11.41
N LEU A 80 8.76 -6.19 -11.47
CA LEU A 80 7.81 -6.89 -10.62
C LEU A 80 7.73 -8.40 -10.91
N GLU A 81 7.91 -8.83 -12.15
CA GLU A 81 8.04 -10.26 -12.50
C GLU A 81 9.28 -10.88 -11.82
N LEU A 82 10.44 -10.22 -11.93
CA LEU A 82 11.68 -10.65 -11.27
C LEU A 82 11.47 -10.77 -9.75
N TYR A 83 10.96 -9.71 -9.13
CA TYR A 83 10.75 -9.69 -7.69
C TYR A 83 9.67 -10.68 -7.25
N ALA A 84 8.66 -10.97 -8.07
CA ALA A 84 7.66 -11.98 -7.75
C ALA A 84 8.31 -13.35 -7.70
N HIS A 85 9.13 -13.68 -8.69
CA HIS A 85 9.86 -14.95 -8.76
C HIS A 85 10.79 -15.14 -7.56
N ILE A 86 11.65 -14.18 -7.24
CA ILE A 86 12.62 -14.35 -6.13
C ILE A 86 11.96 -14.32 -4.75
N THR A 87 10.72 -13.81 -4.63
CA THR A 87 9.96 -13.94 -3.38
C THR A 87 9.42 -15.34 -3.14
N GLU A 88 9.39 -16.21 -4.16
CA GLU A 88 8.97 -17.61 -4.01
C GLU A 88 10.12 -18.54 -3.61
N LEU A 89 11.37 -18.10 -3.75
CA LEU A 89 12.56 -18.86 -3.36
C LEU A 89 12.65 -19.06 -1.84
N THR A 90 13.23 -20.17 -1.41
CA THR A 90 13.50 -20.48 0.00
C THR A 90 14.69 -19.66 0.54
N PRO A 91 14.87 -19.58 1.88
CA PRO A 91 16.05 -18.94 2.45
C PRO A 91 17.38 -19.54 1.94
N GLU A 92 17.42 -20.86 1.77
CA GLU A 92 18.62 -21.57 1.31
C GLU A 92 18.94 -21.26 -0.16
N GLU A 93 17.91 -21.15 -1.01
CA GLU A 93 18.08 -20.76 -2.41
C GLU A 93 18.58 -19.31 -2.55
N LEU A 94 18.11 -18.41 -1.68
CA LEU A 94 18.58 -17.03 -1.64
C LEU A 94 20.01 -16.91 -1.13
N GLU A 95 20.36 -17.63 -0.06
CA GLU A 95 21.72 -17.67 0.47
C GLU A 95 22.69 -18.25 -0.57
N ALA A 96 22.30 -19.30 -1.29
CA ALA A 96 23.09 -19.87 -2.37
C ALA A 96 23.32 -18.88 -3.54
N ALA A 97 22.40 -17.94 -3.74
CA ALA A 97 22.49 -16.89 -4.75
C ALA A 97 23.18 -15.60 -4.25
N ASP A 98 23.67 -15.58 -3.00
CA ASP A 98 24.19 -14.40 -2.31
C ASP A 98 23.19 -13.22 -2.34
N PHE A 99 21.94 -13.52 -1.96
CA PHE A 99 20.83 -12.57 -1.97
C PHE A 99 19.99 -12.67 -0.68
N SER A 100 19.37 -11.57 -0.27
CA SER A 100 18.62 -11.45 0.98
C SER A 100 17.21 -10.89 0.81
N ARG A 101 16.40 -11.03 1.86
CA ARG A 101 15.03 -10.48 1.91
C ARG A 101 15.05 -8.94 1.97
N GLU A 102 16.09 -8.38 2.57
CA GLU A 102 16.36 -6.96 2.66
C GLU A 102 16.70 -6.37 1.28
N GLU A 103 17.54 -7.06 0.50
CA GLU A 103 17.87 -6.66 -0.87
C GLU A 103 16.64 -6.63 -1.78
N ILE A 104 15.74 -7.62 -1.66
CA ILE A 104 14.44 -7.59 -2.37
C ILE A 104 13.66 -6.31 -2.04
N GLN A 105 13.59 -5.92 -0.77
CA GLN A 105 12.85 -4.71 -0.36
C GLN A 105 13.53 -3.44 -0.87
N GLN A 106 14.86 -3.39 -0.79
CA GLN A 106 15.65 -2.25 -1.26
C GLN A 106 15.49 -2.09 -2.78
N GLY A 107 15.67 -3.16 -3.54
CA GLY A 107 15.54 -3.16 -5.00
C GLY A 107 14.14 -2.74 -5.47
N ILE A 108 13.07 -3.27 -4.86
CA ILE A 108 11.70 -2.81 -5.15
C ILE A 108 11.54 -1.32 -4.82
N GLY A 109 12.04 -0.86 -3.68
CA GLY A 109 11.98 0.55 -3.28
C GLY A 109 12.71 1.46 -4.26
N ASP A 110 13.91 1.08 -4.68
CA ASP A 110 14.75 1.83 -5.62
C ASP A 110 14.15 1.87 -7.03
N MET A 111 13.58 0.76 -7.50
CA MET A 111 12.82 0.71 -8.75
C MET A 111 11.64 1.69 -8.72
N LEU A 112 10.79 1.63 -7.69
CA LEU A 112 9.63 2.52 -7.57
C LEU A 112 10.05 3.99 -7.49
N LYS A 113 11.13 4.29 -6.76
CA LYS A 113 11.72 5.62 -6.66
C LYS A 113 12.26 6.11 -8.00
N PHE A 114 12.96 5.26 -8.76
CA PHE A 114 13.48 5.59 -10.08
C PHE A 114 12.38 6.04 -11.04
N TYR A 115 11.24 5.32 -11.04
CA TYR A 115 10.06 5.64 -11.85
C TYR A 115 9.15 6.72 -11.23
N GLY A 116 9.47 7.25 -10.06
CA GLY A 116 8.68 8.28 -9.38
C GLY A 116 7.30 7.78 -8.91
N ILE A 117 7.14 6.46 -8.74
CA ILE A 117 5.88 5.84 -8.31
C ILE A 117 5.73 6.01 -6.80
N LYS A 118 4.74 6.81 -6.40
CA LYS A 118 4.38 6.99 -4.99
C LYS A 118 3.19 6.10 -4.65
N ILE A 119 3.46 4.97 -4.01
CA ILE A 119 2.43 4.11 -3.43
C ILE A 119 2.03 4.65 -2.07
N ALA A 120 0.80 5.16 -1.97
CA ALA A 120 0.19 5.46 -0.68
C ALA A 120 -0.23 4.14 -0.03
N ILE A 121 0.72 3.45 0.60
CA ILE A 121 0.38 2.32 1.46
C ILE A 121 -0.31 2.91 2.69
N LYS A 122 -1.63 2.77 2.75
CA LYS A 122 -2.41 3.10 3.94
C LYS A 122 -1.97 2.10 5.01
N ARG A 123 -0.95 2.47 5.78
CA ARG A 123 -0.43 1.64 6.88
C ARG A 123 -1.66 1.33 7.77
N PRO A 124 -1.99 0.05 8.03
CA PRO A 124 -2.98 -0.24 9.05
C PRO A 124 -2.52 0.44 10.34
N PRO A 125 -3.43 1.05 11.13
CA PRO A 125 -3.06 1.69 12.37
C PRO A 125 -2.26 0.69 13.20
N ALA A 126 -1.12 1.13 13.73
CA ALA A 126 -0.29 0.29 14.58
C ALA A 126 -1.16 -0.33 15.68
N PRO A 127 -1.05 -1.63 15.97
CA PRO A 127 -1.73 -2.22 17.11
C PRO A 127 -1.31 -1.44 18.36
N GLY A 128 -2.23 -0.67 18.96
CA GLY A 128 -1.97 0.08 20.19
C GLY A 128 -1.92 1.61 20.09
N GLN A 129 -2.08 2.24 18.92
CA GLN A 129 -2.42 3.67 18.91
C GLN A 129 -3.93 3.83 18.99
N GLY A 130 -4.40 3.95 20.23
CA GLY A 130 -5.79 4.24 20.55
C GLY A 130 -6.30 5.41 19.72
N VAL A 131 -7.48 5.22 19.15
CA VAL A 131 -8.35 6.30 18.72
C VAL A 131 -8.33 7.41 19.78
N PRO A 132 -8.13 8.69 19.44
CA PRO A 132 -8.31 9.76 20.41
C PRO A 132 -9.77 9.72 20.86
N ASN A 133 -9.96 9.30 22.11
CA ASN A 133 -11.26 9.11 22.72
C ASN A 133 -11.99 10.46 22.65
N GLY A 134 -13.10 10.50 21.90
CA GLY A 134 -14.04 11.60 21.97
C GLY A 134 -14.40 11.83 23.43
N GLN A 135 -14.34 13.08 23.88
CA GLN A 135 -14.73 13.46 25.23
C GLN A 135 -16.16 12.98 25.47
N ARG A 136 -16.31 11.87 26.18
CA ARG A 136 -17.55 11.50 26.86
C ARG A 136 -17.45 12.11 28.26
N PRO A 137 -18.43 12.89 28.70
CA PRO A 137 -18.37 13.57 29.98
C PRO A 137 -18.34 12.54 31.12
N THR A 138 -17.43 12.75 32.08
CA THR A 138 -17.33 11.97 33.31
C THR A 138 -18.56 12.21 34.19
N PRO A 139 -19.35 11.19 34.57
CA PRO A 139 -20.35 11.32 35.61
C PRO A 139 -19.67 11.12 36.96
N GLY A 140 -19.56 12.20 37.74
CA GLY A 140 -19.04 12.09 39.11
C GLY A 140 -18.28 13.31 39.59
N GLN A 141 -18.91 14.49 39.58
CA GLN A 141 -18.64 15.48 40.62
C GLN A 141 -19.96 16.06 41.11
N SER A 142 -20.11 15.98 42.42
CA SER A 142 -21.28 16.28 43.21
C SER A 142 -21.68 17.75 43.11
N ALA A 143 -22.98 17.99 42.97
CA ALA A 143 -23.55 19.31 43.17
C ALA A 143 -23.35 19.77 44.63
N PRO A 144 -22.93 21.03 44.89
CA PRO A 144 -23.20 21.66 46.16
C PRO A 144 -24.65 22.15 46.20
N ASN A 145 -25.35 21.71 47.23
CA ASN A 145 -26.73 22.00 47.53
C ASN A 145 -26.89 23.46 48.04
N GLY A 146 -27.97 24.13 47.63
CA GLY A 146 -28.66 25.13 48.46
C GLY A 146 -28.51 26.61 48.11
N GLN A 147 -29.35 27.11 47.20
CA GLN A 147 -30.16 28.31 47.46
C GLN A 147 -31.45 28.28 46.62
N ARG A 148 -32.56 28.49 47.31
CA ARG A 148 -33.96 28.35 46.88
C ARG A 148 -34.36 29.49 45.92
N PRO A 149 -35.25 29.27 44.93
CA PRO A 149 -35.64 30.31 43.97
C PRO A 149 -36.64 31.32 44.55
N ALA A 150 -36.53 32.58 44.13
CA ALA A 150 -37.54 33.61 44.34
C ALA A 150 -38.72 33.42 43.36
N PRO A 151 -39.97 33.72 43.74
CA PRO A 151 -41.15 33.43 42.94
C PRO A 151 -41.44 34.52 41.91
N GLY A 152 -41.78 34.10 40.70
CA GLY A 152 -42.46 34.94 39.72
C GLY A 152 -41.56 35.52 38.64
N GLN A 153 -41.40 34.78 37.55
CA GLN A 153 -41.55 35.27 36.17
C GLN A 153 -41.28 34.10 35.20
N ASN A 154 -42.35 33.59 34.61
CA ASN A 154 -42.30 32.91 33.32
C ASN A 154 -43.16 33.76 32.38
N PRO A 155 -42.56 34.31 31.32
CA PRO A 155 -43.24 34.18 30.04
C PRO A 155 -42.22 34.07 28.90
N ASN A 156 -42.08 32.88 28.31
CA ASN A 156 -42.02 32.87 26.84
C ASN A 156 -42.51 31.54 26.28
N VAL A 157 -43.83 31.47 26.15
CA VAL A 157 -44.54 30.56 25.25
C VAL A 157 -45.11 31.44 24.12
N ALA A 158 -44.99 30.96 22.88
CA ALA A 158 -45.09 31.64 21.58
C ALA A 158 -46.42 32.40 21.29
N PRO A 159 -46.55 33.16 20.17
CA PRO A 159 -46.91 32.49 18.90
C PRO A 159 -46.34 33.10 17.60
N ASN A 160 -46.44 32.24 16.58
CA ASN A 160 -46.23 32.44 15.15
C ASN A 160 -47.17 33.52 14.55
N VAL A 161 -46.68 34.45 13.71
CA VAL A 161 -47.52 35.22 12.78
C VAL A 161 -46.79 35.65 11.50
N LEU A 162 -47.44 35.33 10.40
CA LEU A 162 -47.19 35.55 8.98
C LEU A 162 -47.45 37.02 8.56
N ALA A 163 -46.58 37.65 7.76
CA ALA A 163 -46.96 38.63 6.70
C ALA A 163 -45.74 39.22 5.94
N ASP A 164 -45.69 38.97 4.64
CA ASP A 164 -45.02 39.76 3.58
C ASP A 164 -45.89 41.02 3.22
N PRO A 165 -45.47 41.92 2.29
CA PRO A 165 -44.49 43.01 2.36
C PRO A 165 -45.19 44.40 2.16
N PRO A 166 -44.52 45.57 2.00
CA PRO A 166 -44.31 46.07 0.63
C PRO A 166 -43.14 47.07 0.37
N LYS A 167 -42.75 47.09 -0.92
CA LYS A 167 -42.39 48.20 -1.84
C LYS A 167 -41.20 49.15 -1.57
N LYS A 168 -40.22 49.00 -2.49
CA LYS A 168 -39.51 49.98 -3.32
C LYS A 168 -39.45 51.45 -2.84
N LEU A 169 -38.23 51.94 -2.69
CA LEU A 169 -37.78 53.19 -3.34
C LEU A 169 -36.59 52.84 -4.25
#